data_AF-A0A380T399-F1
#
_entry.id   AF-A0A380T399-F1
#
_cell.length_a   1.000
_cell.length_b   1.000
_cell.length_c   1.000
_cell.angle_alpha   90.00
_cell.angle_beta   90.00
_cell.angle_gamma   90.00
#
_symmetry.space_group_name_H-M   'P 1'
#
loop_
_entity.id
_entity.type
_entity.pdbx_description
1 polymer ?
#
loop_
_entity_poly.entity_id
_entity_poly.type
_entity_poly.pdbx_seq_one_letter_code
_entity_poly.pdbx_strand_id
1 'polypeptide(L)'
;MIPVDPLAMAVGYMILIFSEVFLWLLIACLVAFLIMGMRVRRLELWQSHGNATVETVSTHDLEGWKCEAGKVEFNFPFGAHFKFSEWSLKECMLAPGTRLGGIVWPGPGPGPGPGPVTVFSTERGWEARSEDTPVHLLGMELRWLRMRVTGPDGDVLMWDGYLNRAVDFGSVHYPQGTQVRSDQGNLRFSLPADMEALDRRTGKAHVPLPTST
;
A
#
# COMPACT_ATOMS: atom_id res chain seq x y z
N MET A 1 -67.59 -21.66 12.50
CA MET A 1 -67.01 -20.57 11.72
C MET A 1 -66.44 -19.55 12.69
N ILE A 2 -65.13 -19.31 12.66
CA ILE A 2 -64.53 -18.26 13.48
C ILE A 2 -64.71 -16.95 12.72
N PRO A 3 -65.36 -15.92 13.28
CA PRO A 3 -65.51 -14.63 12.62
C PRO A 3 -64.13 -13.99 12.47
N VAL A 4 -63.76 -13.66 11.24
CA VAL A 4 -62.51 -12.94 10.93
C VAL A 4 -62.84 -11.46 10.85
N ASP A 5 -62.17 -10.64 11.66
CA ASP A 5 -62.32 -9.19 11.64
C ASP A 5 -61.55 -8.60 10.43
N PRO A 6 -62.24 -8.01 9.44
CA PRO A 6 -61.61 -7.45 8.25
C PRO A 6 -60.65 -6.29 8.57
N LEU A 7 -60.87 -5.59 9.68
CA LEU A 7 -60.02 -4.48 10.11
C LEU A 7 -58.69 -5.00 10.67
N ALA A 8 -58.73 -6.10 11.42
CA ALA A 8 -57.53 -6.79 11.88
C ALA A 8 -56.69 -7.32 10.70
N MET A 9 -57.34 -7.85 9.64
CA MET A 9 -56.62 -8.27 8.43
C MET A 9 -55.97 -7.11 7.68
N ALA A 10 -56.66 -5.98 7.53
CA ALA A 10 -56.12 -4.81 6.85
C ALA A 10 -54.88 -4.24 7.57
N VAL A 11 -54.91 -4.18 8.91
CA VAL A 11 -53.77 -3.72 9.71
C VAL A 11 -52.58 -4.68 9.58
N GLY A 12 -52.81 -5.99 9.63
CA GLY A 12 -51.74 -6.99 9.43
C GLY A 12 -51.06 -6.88 8.07
N TYR A 13 -51.83 -6.62 7.02
CA TYR A 13 -51.31 -6.43 5.67
C TYR A 13 -50.47 -5.14 5.53
N MET A 14 -50.90 -4.05 6.15
CA MET A 14 -50.13 -2.79 6.16
C MET A 14 -48.79 -2.94 6.88
N ILE A 15 -48.74 -3.69 7.99
CA ILE A 15 -47.49 -3.98 8.71
C ILE A 15 -46.55 -4.82 7.85
N LEU A 16 -47.07 -5.83 7.14
CA LEU A 16 -46.28 -6.66 6.22
C LEU A 16 -45.63 -5.83 5.11
N ILE A 17 -46.40 -5.00 4.41
CA ILE A 17 -45.86 -4.14 3.34
C ILE A 17 -44.80 -3.19 3.88
N PHE A 18 -45.08 -2.54 5.01
CA PHE A 18 -44.12 -1.62 5.62
C PHE A 18 -42.83 -2.34 6.00
N SER A 19 -42.93 -3.54 6.59
CA SER A 19 -41.76 -4.36 6.93
C SER A 19 -40.95 -4.79 5.71
N GLU A 20 -41.59 -5.18 4.60
CA GLU A 20 -40.87 -5.57 3.37
C GLU A 20 -40.15 -4.39 2.74
N VAL A 21 -40.81 -3.24 2.61
CA VAL A 21 -40.18 -2.03 2.03
C VAL A 21 -39.01 -1.57 2.88
N PHE A 22 -39.16 -1.56 4.21
CA PHE A 22 -38.07 -1.22 5.12
C PHE A 22 -36.93 -2.24 5.05
N LEU A 23 -37.23 -3.54 4.95
CA LEU A 23 -36.21 -4.57 4.82
C LEU A 23 -35.42 -4.41 3.53
N TRP A 24 -36.08 -4.17 2.40
CA TRP A 24 -35.40 -3.92 1.11
C TRP A 24 -34.57 -2.64 1.13
N LEU A 25 -35.08 -1.56 1.73
CA LEU A 25 -34.31 -0.33 1.93
C LEU A 25 -33.09 -0.56 2.81
N LEU A 26 -33.23 -1.34 3.89
CA LEU A 26 -32.12 -1.67 4.78
C LEU A 26 -31.07 -2.52 4.08
N ILE A 27 -31.48 -3.54 3.31
CA ILE A 27 -30.57 -4.36 2.49
C ILE A 27 -29.86 -3.49 1.45
N ALA A 28 -30.58 -2.63 0.73
CA ALA A 28 -29.99 -1.72 -0.24
C ALA A 28 -29.00 -0.75 0.44
N CYS A 29 -29.31 -0.26 1.63
CA CYS A 29 -28.43 0.60 2.41
C CYS A 29 -27.17 -0.16 2.87
N LEU A 30 -27.30 -1.39 3.38
CA LEU A 30 -26.17 -2.24 3.76
C LEU A 30 -25.27 -2.58 2.57
N VAL A 31 -25.87 -2.88 1.41
CA VAL A 31 -25.14 -3.14 0.17
C VAL A 31 -24.45 -1.86 -0.34
N ALA A 32 -25.06 -0.69 -0.17
CA ALA A 32 -24.42 0.58 -0.53
C ALA A 32 -23.15 0.88 0.29
N PHE A 33 -23.04 0.35 1.51
CA PHE A 33 -21.82 0.43 2.32
C PHE A 33 -20.76 -0.62 1.96
N LEU A 34 -21.04 -1.51 0.99
CA LEU A 34 -20.10 -2.49 0.45
C LEU A 34 -19.68 -2.09 -0.96
N ILE A 35 -18.55 -1.40 -1.07
CA ILE A 35 -17.94 -1.08 -2.37
C ILE A 35 -16.88 -2.14 -2.67
N MET A 36 -17.05 -2.88 -3.77
CA MET A 36 -16.14 -3.98 -4.16
C MET A 36 -15.91 -5.01 -3.04
N GLY A 37 -16.91 -5.24 -2.18
CA GLY A 37 -16.81 -6.13 -1.02
C GLY A 37 -16.06 -5.55 0.18
N MET A 38 -15.60 -4.30 0.11
CA MET A 38 -14.98 -3.59 1.23
C MET A 38 -16.03 -2.87 2.08
N ARG A 39 -15.81 -2.87 3.40
CA ARG A 39 -16.54 -1.96 4.28
C ARG A 39 -15.91 -0.57 4.21
N VAL A 40 -16.67 0.39 3.72
CA VAL A 40 -16.21 1.76 3.52
C VAL A 40 -16.86 2.72 4.51
N ARG A 41 -16.09 3.69 5.00
CA ARG A 41 -16.55 4.80 5.83
C ARG A 41 -16.88 6.02 4.99
N ARG A 42 -16.08 6.27 3.96
CA ARG A 42 -16.18 7.46 3.09
C ARG A 42 -15.77 7.09 1.67
N LEU A 43 -16.47 7.67 0.71
CA LEU A 43 -16.14 7.62 -0.71
C LEU A 43 -16.05 9.05 -1.24
N GLU A 44 -14.95 9.39 -1.88
CA GLU A 44 -14.76 10.64 -2.61
C GLU A 44 -14.49 10.34 -4.07
N LEU A 45 -15.27 10.96 -4.96
CA LEU A 45 -15.17 10.77 -6.41
C LEU A 45 -14.66 12.06 -7.06
N TRP A 46 -13.50 11.98 -7.71
CA TRP A 46 -12.89 13.09 -8.44
C TRP A 46 -13.09 12.90 -9.94
N GLN A 47 -14.29 13.26 -10.41
CA GLN A 47 -14.72 12.99 -11.80
C GLN A 47 -13.82 13.62 -12.87
N SER A 48 -13.20 14.78 -12.58
CA SER A 48 -12.32 15.48 -13.52
C SER A 48 -10.97 14.79 -13.74
N HIS A 49 -10.54 13.93 -12.81
CA HIS A 49 -9.22 13.31 -12.81
C HIS A 49 -9.26 11.79 -12.97
N GLY A 50 -10.45 11.18 -12.98
CA GLY A 50 -10.58 9.72 -13.08
C GLY A 50 -10.11 8.99 -11.83
N ASN A 51 -10.17 9.63 -10.65
CA ASN A 51 -9.68 9.05 -9.40
C ASN A 51 -10.80 8.97 -8.36
N ALA A 52 -10.77 7.93 -7.53
CA ALA A 52 -11.60 7.79 -6.35
C ALA A 52 -10.74 7.58 -5.11
N THR A 53 -11.14 8.16 -3.99
CA THR A 53 -10.55 7.87 -2.68
C THR A 53 -11.59 7.18 -1.82
N VAL A 54 -11.26 6.01 -1.31
CA VAL A 54 -12.10 5.20 -0.44
C VAL A 54 -11.43 5.11 0.92
N GLU A 55 -12.15 5.46 1.98
CA GLU A 55 -11.71 5.24 3.37
C GLU A 55 -12.28 3.91 3.87
N THR A 56 -11.44 2.92 4.07
CA THR A 56 -11.80 1.57 4.54
C THR A 56 -11.72 1.48 6.06
N VAL A 57 -12.56 0.63 6.67
CA VAL A 57 -12.59 0.46 8.15
C VAL A 57 -11.84 -0.77 8.65
N SER A 58 -11.35 -1.62 7.74
CA SER A 58 -10.61 -2.83 8.08
C SER A 58 -9.58 -3.14 7.00
N THR A 59 -8.66 -4.05 7.31
CA THR A 59 -7.75 -4.64 6.32
C THR A 59 -8.54 -5.39 5.25
N HIS A 60 -8.14 -5.25 3.98
CA HIS A 60 -8.75 -5.94 2.85
C HIS A 60 -7.68 -6.39 1.86
N ASP A 61 -8.02 -7.42 1.08
CA ASP A 61 -7.23 -7.85 -0.07
C ASP A 61 -7.78 -7.15 -1.33
N LEU A 62 -6.96 -6.29 -1.95
CA LEU A 62 -7.32 -5.49 -3.12
C LEU A 62 -6.36 -5.80 -4.24
N GLU A 63 -6.84 -6.48 -5.27
CA GLU A 63 -6.01 -6.92 -6.41
C GLU A 63 -4.77 -7.73 -5.98
N GLY A 64 -4.89 -8.51 -4.89
CA GLY A 64 -3.80 -9.28 -4.29
C GLY A 64 -2.99 -8.50 -3.25
N TRP A 65 -3.21 -7.19 -3.10
CA TRP A 65 -2.54 -6.37 -2.09
C TRP A 65 -3.30 -6.41 -0.77
N LYS A 66 -2.63 -6.82 0.30
CA LYS A 66 -3.17 -6.70 1.66
C LYS A 66 -3.03 -5.27 2.13
N CYS A 67 -4.06 -4.47 1.94
CA CYS A 67 -4.11 -3.07 2.33
C CYS A 67 -4.64 -2.90 3.76
N GLU A 68 -4.03 -2.03 4.54
CA GLU A 68 -4.49 -1.63 5.87
C GLU A 68 -5.79 -0.82 5.80
N ALA A 69 -6.51 -0.76 6.93
CA ALA A 69 -7.63 0.18 7.08
C ALA A 69 -7.14 1.62 6.88
N GLY A 70 -7.85 2.40 6.08
CA GLY A 70 -7.51 3.80 5.82
C GLY A 70 -7.83 4.23 4.40
N LYS A 71 -7.09 5.20 3.90
CA LYS A 71 -7.29 5.74 2.56
C LYS A 71 -6.71 4.79 1.50
N VAL A 72 -7.53 4.49 0.51
CA VAL A 72 -7.17 3.73 -0.69
C VAL A 72 -7.55 4.57 -1.89
N GLU A 73 -6.62 4.75 -2.83
CA GLU A 73 -6.90 5.42 -4.10
C GLU A 73 -7.12 4.41 -5.21
N PHE A 74 -8.12 4.70 -6.05
CA PHE A 74 -8.42 3.96 -7.27
C PHE A 74 -8.38 4.91 -8.47
N ASN A 75 -7.96 4.39 -9.61
CA ASN A 75 -8.18 5.00 -10.91
C ASN A 75 -9.42 4.37 -11.57
N PHE A 76 -10.11 5.13 -12.40
CA PHE A 76 -11.18 4.63 -13.25
C PHE A 76 -11.22 5.41 -14.58
N PRO A 77 -11.62 4.77 -15.70
CA PRO A 77 -11.73 5.45 -16.98
C PRO A 77 -12.86 6.50 -16.98
N PHE A 78 -12.75 7.48 -17.87
CA PHE A 78 -13.75 8.53 -18.00
C PHE A 78 -15.16 7.93 -18.24
N GLY A 79 -16.14 8.36 -17.45
CA GLY A 79 -17.51 7.84 -17.51
C GLY A 79 -17.77 6.56 -16.69
N ALA A 80 -16.76 5.97 -16.05
CA ALA A 80 -16.88 4.73 -15.28
C ALA A 80 -16.93 4.92 -13.74
N HIS A 81 -17.25 6.11 -13.27
CA HIS A 81 -17.27 6.46 -11.85
C HIS A 81 -18.28 5.66 -11.00
N PHE A 82 -19.26 4.99 -11.62
CA PHE A 82 -20.17 4.04 -10.93
C PHE A 82 -20.02 2.59 -11.39
N LYS A 83 -19.01 2.30 -12.22
CA LYS A 83 -18.69 0.94 -12.66
C LYS A 83 -17.47 0.44 -11.91
N PHE A 84 -17.68 0.02 -10.67
CA PHE A 84 -16.60 -0.44 -9.78
C PHE A 84 -15.78 -1.61 -10.35
N SER A 85 -16.31 -2.38 -11.30
CA SER A 85 -15.56 -3.43 -12.02
C SER A 85 -14.48 -2.88 -12.97
N GLU A 86 -14.54 -1.60 -13.34
CA GLU A 86 -13.56 -0.91 -14.17
C GLU A 86 -12.57 -0.08 -13.32
N TRP A 87 -12.68 -0.13 -11.99
CA TRP A 87 -11.75 0.54 -11.10
C TRP A 87 -10.49 -0.30 -10.93
N SER A 88 -9.35 0.36 -10.93
CA SER A 88 -8.06 -0.25 -10.63
C SER A 88 -7.41 0.41 -9.44
N LEU A 89 -6.81 -0.39 -8.58
CA LEU A 89 -6.08 0.09 -7.41
C LEU A 89 -4.91 0.95 -7.89
N LYS A 90 -4.85 2.17 -7.36
CA LYS A 90 -3.78 3.12 -7.63
C LYS A 90 -2.81 3.18 -6.47
N GLU A 91 -3.31 3.24 -5.25
CA GLU A 91 -2.49 3.42 -4.05
C GLU A 91 -3.18 2.83 -2.82
N CYS A 92 -2.43 2.13 -1.97
CA CYS A 92 -2.87 1.82 -0.63
C CYS A 92 -1.69 1.69 0.35
N MET A 93 -1.99 1.84 1.63
CA MET A 93 -1.06 1.46 2.70
C MET A 93 -1.08 -0.05 2.89
N LEU A 94 0.08 -0.71 2.87
CA LEU A 94 0.19 -2.15 3.10
C LEU A 94 -0.04 -2.49 4.58
N ALA A 95 -0.73 -3.61 4.81
CA ALA A 95 -0.94 -4.14 6.13
C ALA A 95 0.39 -4.56 6.79
N PRO A 96 0.52 -4.39 8.12
CA PRO A 96 1.67 -4.87 8.88
C PRO A 96 2.02 -6.32 8.59
N GLY A 97 3.32 -6.62 8.44
CA GLY A 97 3.78 -7.99 8.26
C GLY A 97 3.57 -8.55 6.85
N THR A 98 3.12 -7.72 5.91
CA THR A 98 3.03 -8.11 4.49
C THR A 98 4.42 -8.47 3.98
N ARG A 99 4.54 -9.65 3.36
CA ARG A 99 5.77 -10.07 2.70
C ARG A 99 5.74 -9.57 1.27
N LEU A 100 6.72 -8.78 0.88
CA LEU A 100 6.88 -8.29 -0.49
C LEU A 100 8.36 -8.17 -0.80
N GLY A 101 8.77 -8.71 -1.95
CA GLY A 101 10.16 -8.67 -2.40
C GLY A 101 11.16 -9.38 -1.47
N GLY A 102 10.73 -10.47 -0.85
CA GLY A 102 11.58 -11.27 0.04
C GLY A 102 11.78 -10.70 1.44
N ILE A 103 11.21 -9.54 1.76
CA ILE A 103 11.22 -8.94 3.10
C ILE A 103 9.83 -8.85 3.69
N VAL A 104 9.77 -8.82 5.02
CA VAL A 104 8.56 -8.54 5.77
C VAL A 104 8.52 -7.05 6.06
N TRP A 105 7.54 -6.37 5.46
CA TRP A 105 7.39 -4.93 5.65
C TRP A 105 6.85 -4.64 7.04
N PRO A 106 7.47 -3.69 7.75
CA PRO A 106 7.00 -3.33 9.06
C PRO A 106 5.69 -2.55 8.96
N GLY A 107 4.82 -2.69 9.96
CA GLY A 107 3.58 -1.90 10.05
C GLY A 107 3.72 -0.71 11.00
N PRO A 108 2.71 0.19 11.05
CA PRO A 108 2.66 1.30 12.00
C PRO A 108 2.77 0.79 13.45
N GLY A 109 3.93 1.02 14.07
CA GLY A 109 4.15 0.70 15.49
C GLY A 109 3.61 1.79 16.42
N PRO A 110 3.23 1.48 17.68
CA PRO A 110 2.73 2.46 18.65
C PRO A 110 3.81 3.40 19.25
N GLY A 111 5.00 3.44 18.67
CA GLY A 111 6.12 4.29 19.08
C GLY A 111 6.70 5.05 17.88
N PRO A 112 7.89 5.67 17.99
CA PRO A 112 8.64 6.22 16.86
C PRO A 112 9.21 5.10 15.96
N GLY A 113 8.45 4.02 15.83
CA GLY A 113 8.78 2.85 15.07
C GLY A 113 8.49 3.05 13.60
N PRO A 114 8.58 1.96 12.83
CA PRO A 114 8.37 1.97 11.39
C PRO A 114 7.04 2.66 11.02
N GLY A 115 7.14 3.74 10.25
CA GLY A 115 6.04 4.42 9.59
C GLY A 115 5.46 3.62 8.41
N PRO A 116 4.35 4.09 7.84
CA PRO A 116 3.55 3.34 6.89
C PRO A 116 4.32 2.99 5.62
N VAL A 117 3.98 1.84 5.05
CA VAL A 117 4.49 1.41 3.75
C VAL A 117 3.38 1.58 2.75
N THR A 118 3.60 2.41 1.75
CA THR A 118 2.63 2.67 0.69
C THR A 118 3.02 1.89 -0.55
N VAL A 119 2.06 1.22 -1.16
CA VAL A 119 2.21 0.67 -2.51
C VAL A 119 1.39 1.49 -3.48
N PHE A 120 1.94 1.78 -4.65
CA PHE A 120 1.21 2.46 -5.71
C PHE A 120 1.54 1.92 -7.10
N SER A 121 0.55 1.98 -7.97
CA SER A 121 0.62 1.53 -9.36
C SER A 121 1.46 2.52 -10.16
N THR A 122 2.29 1.99 -11.05
CA THR A 122 3.09 2.74 -12.02
C THR A 122 2.86 2.16 -13.42
N GLU A 123 3.34 2.84 -14.47
CA GLU A 123 3.23 2.33 -15.85
C GLU A 123 3.92 0.96 -16.06
N ARG A 124 4.88 0.58 -15.21
CA ARG A 124 5.72 -0.61 -15.37
C ARG A 124 5.58 -1.62 -14.23
N GLY A 125 4.46 -1.58 -13.50
CA GLY A 125 4.21 -2.44 -12.35
C GLY A 125 3.93 -1.60 -11.11
N TRP A 126 4.50 -1.99 -9.97
CA TRP A 126 4.18 -1.40 -8.68
C TRP A 126 5.43 -0.90 -7.98
N GLU A 127 5.26 0.14 -7.17
CA GLU A 127 6.30 0.68 -6.31
C GLU A 127 5.84 0.65 -4.86
N ALA A 128 6.60 -0.03 -4.01
CA ALA A 128 6.45 0.01 -2.57
C ALA A 128 7.45 1.00 -1.98
N ARG A 129 6.98 1.89 -1.11
CA ARG A 129 7.79 2.95 -0.52
C ARG A 129 7.64 2.99 1.00
N SER A 130 8.77 3.10 1.66
CA SER A 130 8.96 3.50 3.05
C SER A 130 9.69 4.83 3.02
N GLU A 131 9.14 5.91 3.60
CA GLU A 131 9.74 7.26 3.51
C GLU A 131 10.58 7.65 4.74
N ASP A 132 10.36 7.09 5.93
CA ASP A 132 11.15 7.38 7.14
C ASP A 132 11.20 6.18 8.10
N THR A 133 11.12 5.00 7.52
CA THR A 133 10.92 3.74 8.24
C THR A 133 12.12 2.84 8.01
N PRO A 134 12.94 2.57 9.04
CA PRO A 134 14.07 1.67 8.89
C PRO A 134 13.62 0.28 8.41
N VAL A 135 14.13 -0.14 7.25
CA VAL A 135 13.86 -1.46 6.67
C VAL A 135 15.16 -2.27 6.65
N HIS A 136 15.09 -3.52 7.10
CA HIS A 136 16.21 -4.45 7.00
C HIS A 136 16.11 -5.22 5.70
N LEU A 137 17.12 -5.10 4.85
CA LEU A 137 17.20 -5.78 3.56
C LEU A 137 18.64 -6.25 3.32
N LEU A 138 18.82 -7.56 3.10
CA LEU A 138 20.14 -8.17 2.87
C LEU A 138 21.19 -7.83 3.95
N GLY A 139 20.76 -7.75 5.22
CA GLY A 139 21.62 -7.40 6.35
C GLY A 139 21.96 -5.90 6.47
N MET A 140 21.43 -5.06 5.58
CA MET A 140 21.54 -3.60 5.65
C MET A 140 20.30 -3.00 6.32
N GLU A 141 20.51 -2.05 7.22
CA GLU A 141 19.45 -1.20 7.77
C GLU A 141 19.33 0.05 6.89
N LEU A 142 18.24 0.16 6.13
CA LEU A 142 17.98 1.27 5.20
C LEU A 142 17.02 2.27 5.84
N ARG A 143 17.33 3.56 5.84
CA ARG A 143 16.49 4.63 6.42
C ARG A 143 15.15 4.73 5.73
N TRP A 144 15.17 4.59 4.41
CA TRP A 144 14.02 4.55 3.54
C TRP A 144 14.27 3.51 2.46
N LEU A 145 13.20 2.98 1.88
CA LEU A 145 13.29 1.97 0.83
C LEU A 145 12.22 2.25 -0.23
N ARG A 146 12.65 2.32 -1.47
CA ARG A 146 11.81 2.31 -2.67
C ARG A 146 12.08 1.01 -3.40
N MET A 147 11.04 0.21 -3.61
CA MET A 147 11.15 -1.10 -4.26
C MET A 147 10.15 -1.18 -5.41
N ARG A 148 10.63 -1.55 -6.59
CA ARG A 148 9.78 -1.84 -7.74
C ARG A 148 9.56 -3.33 -7.89
N VAL A 149 8.31 -3.71 -8.07
CA VAL A 149 7.86 -5.10 -8.16
C VAL A 149 6.85 -5.24 -9.30
N THR A 150 6.73 -6.45 -9.85
CA THR A 150 5.78 -6.71 -10.94
C THR A 150 4.33 -6.84 -10.44
N GLY A 151 4.15 -7.23 -9.18
CA GLY A 151 2.84 -7.40 -8.53
C GLY A 151 2.98 -7.87 -7.08
N PRO A 152 1.86 -8.24 -6.41
CA PRO A 152 1.86 -8.65 -5.01
C PRO A 152 2.79 -9.82 -4.69
N ASP A 153 2.78 -10.85 -5.54
CA ASP A 153 3.66 -12.03 -5.45
C ASP A 153 4.79 -12.01 -6.49
N GLY A 154 5.03 -10.84 -7.08
CA GLY A 154 5.94 -10.67 -8.22
C GLY A 154 7.41 -10.53 -7.84
N ASP A 155 8.27 -10.67 -8.85
CA ASP A 155 9.71 -10.46 -8.69
C ASP A 155 10.04 -8.98 -8.41
N VAL A 156 11.10 -8.78 -7.61
CA VAL A 156 11.72 -7.47 -7.41
C VAL A 156 12.51 -7.09 -8.64
N LEU A 157 12.12 -6.00 -9.28
CA LEU A 157 12.79 -5.48 -10.46
C LEU A 157 14.03 -4.66 -10.07
N MET A 158 13.86 -3.78 -9.10
CA MET A 158 14.92 -2.93 -8.56
C MET A 158 14.50 -2.39 -7.20
N TRP A 159 15.47 -1.97 -6.40
CA TRP A 159 15.20 -1.18 -5.21
C TRP A 159 16.34 -0.21 -4.94
N ASP A 160 16.03 0.85 -4.23
CA ASP A 160 17.01 1.82 -3.76
C ASP A 160 16.64 2.36 -2.37
N GLY A 161 17.65 2.78 -1.63
CA GLY A 161 17.52 3.31 -0.29
C GLY A 161 18.82 3.91 0.19
N TYR A 162 18.81 4.44 1.41
CA TYR A 162 20.00 5.01 2.05
C TYR A 162 20.33 4.24 3.31
N LEU A 163 21.61 3.94 3.52
CA LEU A 163 22.05 3.29 4.74
C LEU A 163 21.70 4.14 5.98
N ASN A 164 20.95 3.56 6.91
CA ASN A 164 20.67 4.17 8.20
C ASN A 164 21.86 4.05 9.16
N ARG A 165 22.74 3.07 8.93
CA ARG A 165 23.97 2.82 9.70
C ARG A 165 25.09 2.38 8.76
N ALA A 166 26.33 2.59 9.17
CA ALA A 166 27.48 2.09 8.43
C ALA A 166 27.41 0.55 8.32
N VAL A 167 27.83 0.02 7.17
CA VAL A 167 27.80 -1.42 6.90
C VAL A 167 29.10 -1.88 6.27
N ASP A 168 29.51 -3.10 6.61
CA ASP A 168 30.60 -3.79 5.95
C ASP A 168 30.02 -4.66 4.82
N PHE A 169 30.46 -4.41 3.59
CA PHE A 169 30.11 -5.24 2.44
C PHE A 169 31.38 -5.75 1.76
N GLY A 170 31.65 -7.05 1.92
CA GLY A 170 32.94 -7.62 1.53
C GLY A 170 34.08 -7.05 2.37
N SER A 171 35.10 -6.49 1.73
CA SER A 171 36.24 -5.84 2.42
C SER A 171 36.04 -4.33 2.62
N VAL A 172 34.94 -3.76 2.13
CA VAL A 172 34.73 -2.31 2.12
C VAL A 172 33.73 -1.92 3.21
N HIS A 173 34.11 -0.92 4.01
CA HIS A 173 33.25 -0.28 5.00
C HIS A 173 32.59 0.95 4.37
N TYR A 174 31.26 0.94 4.30
CA TYR A 174 30.45 2.04 3.78
C TYR A 174 29.84 2.84 4.94
N PRO A 175 29.99 4.18 4.97
CA PRO A 175 29.43 5.00 6.03
C PRO A 175 27.90 5.10 5.94
N GLN A 176 27.28 5.51 7.05
CA GLN A 176 25.87 5.92 7.09
C GLN A 176 25.61 7.00 6.01
N GLY A 177 24.44 6.95 5.37
CA GLY A 177 24.08 7.89 4.31
C GLY A 177 24.58 7.50 2.93
N THR A 178 25.31 6.38 2.78
CA THR A 178 25.61 5.80 1.47
C THR A 178 24.29 5.37 0.80
N GLN A 179 24.07 5.78 -0.44
CA GLN A 179 22.95 5.31 -1.24
C GLN A 179 23.26 3.89 -1.73
N VAL A 180 22.29 2.99 -1.57
CA VAL A 180 22.39 1.60 -2.06
C VAL A 180 21.27 1.37 -3.05
N ARG A 181 21.63 0.86 -4.22
CA ARG A 181 20.68 0.46 -5.26
C ARG A 181 20.94 -0.97 -5.69
N SER A 182 19.88 -1.76 -5.81
CA SER A 182 19.91 -3.05 -6.49
C SER A 182 19.24 -2.97 -7.84
N ASP A 183 19.92 -3.49 -8.86
CA ASP A 183 19.42 -3.60 -10.22
C ASP A 183 19.89 -4.91 -10.83
N GLN A 184 18.96 -5.78 -11.22
CA GLN A 184 19.25 -7.11 -11.77
C GLN A 184 20.19 -7.96 -10.89
N GLY A 185 19.99 -7.92 -9.57
CA GLY A 185 20.80 -8.66 -8.59
C GLY A 185 22.16 -8.03 -8.27
N ASN A 186 22.56 -6.96 -8.95
CA ASN A 186 23.79 -6.25 -8.65
C ASN A 186 23.52 -5.16 -7.61
N LEU A 187 24.36 -5.08 -6.58
CA LEU A 187 24.34 -3.99 -5.61
C LEU A 187 25.33 -2.91 -6.01
N ARG A 188 24.86 -1.67 -6.02
CA ARG A 188 25.67 -0.47 -6.26
C ARG A 188 25.59 0.42 -5.03
N PHE A 189 26.76 0.76 -4.51
CA PHE A 189 26.92 1.70 -3.40
C PHE A 189 27.42 3.02 -3.97
N SER A 190 26.66 4.09 -3.79
CA SER A 190 26.97 5.44 -4.25
C SER A 190 27.17 6.34 -3.05
N LEU A 191 28.41 6.81 -2.88
CA LEU A 191 28.77 7.70 -1.79
C LEU A 191 28.49 9.16 -2.18
N PRO A 192 27.99 9.98 -1.24
CA PRO A 192 28.05 11.44 -1.35
C PRO A 192 29.49 11.93 -1.56
N ALA A 193 29.64 13.11 -2.19
CA ALA A 193 30.94 13.67 -2.54
C ALA A 193 31.84 14.01 -1.33
N ASP A 194 31.24 14.18 -0.15
CA ASP A 194 31.90 14.48 1.12
C ASP A 194 32.19 13.23 1.97
N MET A 195 31.97 12.03 1.43
CA MET A 195 32.15 10.77 2.13
C MET A 195 33.16 9.84 1.46
N GLU A 196 33.78 9.00 2.27
CA GLU A 196 34.77 8.02 1.85
C GLU A 196 34.38 6.62 2.31
N ALA A 197 34.56 5.63 1.43
CA ALA A 197 34.47 4.22 1.80
C ALA A 197 35.86 3.71 2.19
N LEU A 198 35.97 2.88 3.22
CA LEU A 198 37.28 2.37 3.66
C LEU A 198 37.47 0.93 3.21
N ASP A 199 38.47 0.65 2.36
CA ASP A 199 38.88 -0.73 2.09
C ASP A 199 39.72 -1.25 3.28
N ARG A 200 39.14 -2.17 4.06
CA ARG A 200 39.79 -2.72 5.25
C ARG A 200 41.04 -3.55 4.94
N ARG A 201 41.19 -4.05 3.72
CA ARG A 201 42.37 -4.85 3.35
C ARG A 201 43.60 -3.96 3.17
N THR A 202 43.41 -2.75 2.66
CA THR A 202 44.50 -1.82 2.32
C THR A 202 44.58 -0.61 3.24
N GLY A 203 43.54 -0.38 4.06
CA GLY A 203 43.38 0.83 4.87
C GLY A 203 43.16 2.10 4.04
N LYS A 204 42.96 1.98 2.73
CA LYS A 204 42.81 3.14 1.84
C LYS A 204 41.35 3.56 1.73
N ALA A 205 41.14 4.86 1.75
CA ALA A 205 39.88 5.48 1.41
C ALA A 205 39.64 5.41 -0.11
N HIS A 206 38.45 4.96 -0.49
CA HIS A 206 37.89 5.11 -1.81
C HIS A 206 37.00 6.35 -1.82
N VAL A 207 37.52 7.40 -2.47
CA VAL A 207 36.76 8.61 -2.81
C VAL A 207 35.98 8.32 -4.10
N PRO A 208 34.67 8.60 -4.17
CA PRO A 208 33.94 8.52 -5.43
C PRO A 208 34.60 9.43 -6.47
N LEU A 209 34.89 8.90 -7.66
CA LEU A 209 35.33 9.71 -8.80
C LEU A 209 34.27 10.77 -9.08
N PRO A 210 34.64 12.04 -9.35
CA PRO A 210 33.67 13.06 -9.68
C PRO A 210 32.87 12.60 -10.90
N THR A 211 31.57 12.41 -10.72
CA THR A 211 30.64 12.20 -11.84
C THR A 211 30.74 13.42 -12.74
N SER A 212 31.30 13.26 -13.93
CA SER A 212 31.26 14.28 -14.97
C SER A 212 29.80 14.60 -15.26
N THR A 213 29.40 15.83 -14.91
CA THR A 213 28.13 16.45 -15.29
C THR A 213 27.96 16.50 -16.80
#